data_AF-A0A2E2VQL3-F1
#
_entry.id   AF-A0A2E2VQL3-F1
#
_cell.length_a   1.000
_cell.length_b   1.000
_cell.length_c   1.000
_cell.angle_alpha   90.00
_cell.angle_beta   90.00
_cell.angle_gamma   90.00
#
_symmetry.space_group_name_H-M   'P 1'
#
loop_
_entity.id
_entity.type
_entity.pdbx_description
1 polymer ?
#
loop_
_entity_poly.entity_id
_entity_poly.type
_entity_poly.pdbx_seq_one_letter_code
_entity_poly.pdbx_strand_id
1 'polypeptide(L)'
;MVHWRKRFGLRIGDWQFQTHIGWILVYLPWLCLLLALANWQWQRAVYKESLTSQWQRGSNGLEQTEFIRLAANLSAFEMSLVTLKGQFIDKPQFFLDNRTHAGAPGYWIYQLF
;
A
#
# COMPACT_ATOMS: atom_id res chain seq x y z
N MET A 1 -57.54 -4.88 26.17
CA MET A 1 -56.11 -5.12 25.90
C MET A 1 -55.90 -4.99 24.39
N VAL A 2 -55.44 -3.83 23.88
CA VAL A 2 -55.32 -3.58 22.44
C VAL A 2 -53.85 -3.28 22.14
N HIS A 3 -53.18 -4.19 21.42
CA HIS A 3 -51.79 -4.02 20.98
C HIS A 3 -51.76 -3.24 19.65
N TRP A 4 -51.48 -1.94 19.72
CA TRP A 4 -51.17 -1.13 18.54
C TRP A 4 -49.71 -1.38 18.09
N ARG A 5 -49.48 -2.33 17.16
CA ARG A 5 -48.24 -2.36 16.38
C ARG A 5 -48.36 -1.32 15.25
N LYS A 6 -47.85 -0.11 15.47
CA LYS A 6 -47.68 0.87 14.39
C LYS A 6 -46.67 0.32 13.37
N ARG A 7 -47.16 -0.10 12.20
CA ARG A 7 -46.31 -0.42 11.05
C ARG A 7 -45.95 0.89 10.36
N PHE A 8 -44.71 1.34 10.55
CA PHE A 8 -44.15 2.42 9.74
C PHE A 8 -43.84 1.88 8.35
N GLY A 9 -44.77 2.03 7.41
CA GLY A 9 -44.56 1.73 6.00
C GLY A 9 -44.66 3.02 5.19
N LEU A 10 -43.57 3.41 4.51
CA LEU A 10 -43.63 4.45 3.50
C LEU A 10 -44.15 3.80 2.21
N ARG A 11 -45.25 4.35 1.66
CA ARG A 11 -45.86 3.84 0.44
C ARG A 11 -45.79 4.94 -0.62
N ILE A 12 -45.08 4.68 -1.72
CA ILE A 12 -44.96 5.58 -2.86
C ILE A 12 -45.63 4.89 -4.04
N GLY A 13 -46.84 5.32 -4.40
CA GLY A 13 -47.67 4.62 -5.40
C GLY A 13 -48.01 3.19 -4.98
N ASP A 14 -47.70 2.22 -5.85
CA ASP A 14 -47.88 0.78 -5.60
C ASP A 14 -46.71 0.14 -4.85
N TRP A 15 -45.63 0.89 -4.62
CA TRP A 15 -44.47 0.41 -3.86
C TRP A 15 -44.71 0.55 -2.36
N GLN A 16 -44.76 -0.58 -1.66
CA GLN A 16 -44.75 -0.63 -0.19
C GLN A 16 -43.36 -0.99 0.30
N PHE A 17 -42.66 -0.01 0.87
CA PHE A 17 -41.38 -0.29 1.53
C PHE A 17 -41.65 -0.95 2.89
N GLN A 18 -41.48 -2.27 2.95
CA GLN A 18 -41.55 -3.02 4.20
C GLN A 18 -40.18 -2.97 4.88
N THR A 19 -40.04 -2.06 5.83
CA THR A 19 -38.82 -1.94 6.66
C THR A 19 -38.70 -3.13 7.60
N HIS A 20 -37.91 -4.12 7.17
CA HIS A 20 -37.44 -5.18 8.06
C HIS A 20 -36.29 -4.62 8.91
N ILE A 21 -36.61 -4.08 10.09
CA ILE A 21 -35.66 -3.47 11.03
C ILE A 21 -34.42 -4.36 11.28
N GLY A 22 -34.60 -5.69 11.33
CA GLY A 22 -33.50 -6.63 11.50
C GLY A 22 -32.44 -6.55 10.39
N TRP A 23 -32.85 -6.36 9.13
CA TRP A 23 -31.91 -6.18 8.02
C TRP A 23 -31.18 -4.84 8.10
N ILE A 24 -31.86 -3.77 8.51
CA ILE A 24 -31.23 -2.45 8.68
C ILE A 24 -30.09 -2.52 9.72
N LEU A 25 -30.30 -3.25 10.82
CA LEU A 25 -29.27 -3.45 11.86
C LEU A 25 -28.04 -4.21 11.37
N VAL A 26 -28.15 -5.00 10.31
CA VAL A 26 -27.00 -5.71 9.70
C VAL A 26 -26.37 -4.87 8.60
N TYR A 27 -27.18 -4.29 7.72
CA TYR A 27 -26.70 -3.52 6.57
C TYR A 27 -25.97 -2.26 6.97
N LEU A 28 -26.43 -1.56 8.02
CA LEU A 28 -25.87 -0.25 8.39
C LEU A 28 -24.43 -0.38 8.92
N PRO A 29 -24.10 -1.30 9.86
CA PRO A 29 -22.72 -1.56 10.23
C PRO A 29 -21.86 -2.06 9.07
N TRP A 30 -22.42 -2.94 8.22
CA TRP A 30 -21.69 -3.46 7.06
C TRP A 30 -21.33 -2.37 6.07
N LEU A 31 -22.27 -1.46 5.79
CA LEU A 31 -22.03 -0.29 4.96
C LEU A 31 -20.93 0.60 5.54
N CYS A 32 -20.96 0.87 6.85
CA CYS A 32 -19.92 1.64 7.51
C CYS A 32 -18.53 0.98 7.38
N LEU A 33 -18.45 -0.34 7.55
CA LEU A 33 -17.21 -1.11 7.37
C LEU A 33 -16.70 -1.02 5.93
N LEU A 34 -17.58 -1.19 4.94
CA LEU A 34 -17.21 -1.12 3.53
C LEU A 34 -16.73 0.28 3.13
N LEU A 35 -17.37 1.34 3.64
CA LEU A 35 -16.94 2.72 3.40
C LEU A 35 -15.59 3.01 4.05
N ALA A 36 -15.37 2.54 5.29
CA ALA A 36 -14.08 2.67 5.96
C ALA A 36 -12.98 1.93 5.19
N LEU A 37 -13.28 0.72 4.69
CA LEU A 37 -12.34 -0.07 3.90
C LEU A 37 -12.04 0.58 2.55
N ALA A 38 -13.05 1.11 1.85
CA ALA A 38 -12.88 1.83 0.59
C ALA A 38 -11.95 3.05 0.79
N ASN A 39 -12.15 3.81 1.86
CA ASN A 39 -11.28 4.93 2.20
C ASN A 39 -9.84 4.48 2.49
N TRP A 40 -9.66 3.39 3.25
CA TRP A 40 -8.34 2.85 3.54
C TRP A 40 -7.62 2.37 2.26
N GLN A 41 -8.34 1.68 1.37
CA GLN A 41 -7.79 1.22 0.08
C GLN A 41 -7.37 2.41 -0.79
N TRP A 42 -8.18 3.48 -0.83
CA TRP A 42 -7.85 4.70 -1.55
C TRP A 42 -6.57 5.36 -1.01
N GLN A 43 -6.49 5.56 0.30
CA GLN A 43 -5.29 6.11 0.95
C GLN A 43 -4.06 5.25 0.67
N ARG A 44 -4.21 3.92 0.70
CA ARG A 44 -3.11 2.99 0.41
C ARG A 44 -2.66 3.07 -1.05
N ALA A 45 -3.57 3.29 -1.99
CA ALA A 45 -3.23 3.51 -3.40
C ALA A 45 -2.43 4.80 -3.57
N VAL A 46 -2.91 5.92 -3.00
CA VAL A 46 -2.20 7.22 -3.03
C VAL A 46 -0.81 7.12 -2.40
N TYR A 47 -0.68 6.41 -1.28
CA TYR A 47 0.61 6.18 -0.64
C TYR A 47 1.59 5.39 -1.53
N LYS A 48 1.11 4.37 -2.23
CA LYS A 48 1.94 3.61 -3.18
C LYS A 48 2.38 4.46 -4.37
N GLU A 49 1.48 5.31 -4.88
CA GLU A 49 1.80 6.26 -5.94
C GLU A 49 2.84 7.29 -5.49
N SER A 50 2.72 7.82 -4.27
CA SER A 50 3.69 8.77 -3.72
C SER A 50 5.07 8.13 -3.52
N LEU A 51 5.14 6.87 -3.09
CA LEU A 51 6.39 6.09 -3.05
C LEU A 51 6.97 5.94 -4.46
N THR A 52 6.18 5.51 -5.43
CA THR A 52 6.65 5.29 -6.80
C THR A 52 7.21 6.59 -7.41
N SER A 53 6.54 7.72 -7.18
CA SER A 53 7.02 9.02 -7.64
C SER A 53 8.31 9.49 -6.95
N GLN A 54 8.54 9.11 -5.68
CA GLN A 54 9.81 9.37 -4.99
C GLN A 54 10.94 8.55 -5.59
N TRP A 55 10.70 7.27 -5.87
CA TRP A 55 11.67 6.39 -6.52
C TRP A 55 12.02 6.85 -7.93
N GLN A 56 11.04 7.31 -8.71
CA GLN A 56 11.25 7.89 -10.03
C GLN A 56 12.01 9.23 -9.98
N ARG A 57 11.84 10.03 -8.91
CA ARG A 57 12.65 11.24 -8.73
C ARG A 57 14.10 10.91 -8.36
N GLY A 58 14.30 9.86 -7.56
CA GLY A 58 15.61 9.33 -7.22
C GLY A 58 16.31 8.56 -8.35
N SER A 59 15.65 8.33 -9.50
CA SER A 59 16.25 7.56 -10.61
C SER A 59 17.22 8.34 -11.49
N ASN A 60 17.40 9.64 -11.24
CA ASN A 60 18.56 10.38 -11.75
C ASN A 60 19.77 9.85 -10.97
N GLY A 61 20.35 8.76 -11.47
CA GLY A 61 21.31 7.96 -10.73
C GLY A 61 22.46 8.80 -10.17
N LEU A 62 22.89 8.48 -8.95
CA LEU A 62 24.07 9.12 -8.37
C LEU A 62 25.30 8.73 -9.19
N GLU A 63 26.06 9.74 -9.61
CA GLU A 63 27.40 9.56 -10.16
C GLU A 63 28.30 8.89 -9.10
N GLN A 64 29.27 8.07 -9.54
CA GLN A 64 30.14 7.28 -8.66
C GLN A 64 30.87 8.14 -7.61
N THR A 65 31.14 9.41 -7.95
CA THR A 65 31.76 10.41 -7.06
C THR A 65 30.82 10.89 -5.95
N GLU A 66 29.51 10.90 -6.17
CA GLU A 66 28.50 11.24 -5.16
C GLU A 66 28.22 10.07 -4.22
N PHE A 67 28.33 8.83 -4.71
CA PHE A 67 28.22 7.62 -3.88
C PHE A 67 29.30 7.55 -2.79
N ILE A 68 30.54 7.99 -3.07
CA ILE A 68 31.61 8.02 -2.06
C ILE A 68 31.30 9.04 -0.96
N ARG A 69 30.55 10.12 -1.27
CA ARG A 69 30.11 11.13 -0.31
C ARG A 69 28.84 10.73 0.46
N LEU A 70 28.14 9.69 0.01
CA LEU A 70 26.90 9.16 0.59
C LEU A 70 27.05 8.78 2.07
N ALA A 71 28.24 8.27 2.45
CA ALA A 71 28.53 7.83 3.82
C ALA A 71 28.38 8.97 4.85
N ALA A 72 28.48 10.24 4.43
CA ALA A 72 28.36 11.39 5.32
C ALA A 72 26.90 11.81 5.59
N ASN A 73 25.93 11.45 4.72
CA ASN A 73 24.53 11.87 4.88
C ASN A 73 23.56 10.92 4.16
N LEU A 74 23.33 9.73 4.73
CA LEU A 74 22.48 8.70 4.11
C LEU A 74 21.02 9.14 3.91
N SER A 75 20.49 9.99 4.80
CA SER A 75 19.10 10.48 4.70
C SER A 75 18.88 11.39 3.48
N ALA A 76 19.93 12.04 2.96
CA ALA A 76 19.81 12.87 1.76
C ALA A 76 19.64 12.05 0.47
N PHE A 77 19.89 10.74 0.52
CA PHE A 77 19.87 9.84 -0.62
C PHE A 77 18.90 8.67 -0.45
N GLU A 78 17.95 8.80 0.48
CA GLU A 78 16.90 7.81 0.67
C GLU A 78 16.08 7.68 -0.64
N MET A 79 15.95 6.45 -1.15
CA MET A 79 15.28 6.12 -2.42
C MET A 79 16.01 6.58 -3.71
N SER A 80 17.30 6.95 -3.64
CA SER A 80 18.10 7.21 -4.84
C SER A 80 18.58 5.92 -5.53
N LEU A 81 18.50 5.89 -6.86
CA LEU A 81 19.06 4.82 -7.67
C LEU A 81 20.59 5.01 -7.76
N VAL A 82 21.36 3.96 -7.54
CA VAL A 82 22.82 4.00 -7.70
C VAL A 82 23.24 2.95 -8.72
N THR A 83 23.94 3.38 -9.77
CA THR A 83 24.54 2.48 -10.76
C THR A 83 26.04 2.41 -10.50
N LEU A 84 26.53 1.25 -10.07
CA LEU A 84 27.94 1.04 -9.73
C LEU A 84 28.57 0.15 -10.80
N LYS A 85 29.73 0.56 -11.31
CA LYS A 85 30.56 -0.22 -12.25
C LYS A 85 31.94 -0.42 -11.60
N GLY A 86 32.41 -1.65 -11.55
CA GLY A 86 33.75 -1.98 -11.04
C GLY A 86 34.11 -3.43 -11.36
N GLN A 87 35.16 -3.95 -10.70
CA GLN A 87 35.68 -5.29 -10.96
C GLN A 87 35.43 -6.16 -9.73
N PHE A 88 34.91 -7.37 -9.95
CA PHE A 88 34.64 -8.29 -8.85
C PHE A 88 35.91 -8.60 -8.06
N ILE A 89 35.89 -8.29 -6.78
CA ILE A 89 36.92 -8.70 -5.83
C ILE A 89 36.42 -10.00 -5.18
N ASP A 90 37.26 -11.04 -5.10
CA ASP A 90 36.83 -12.40 -4.69
C ASP A 90 36.16 -12.47 -3.30
N LYS A 91 36.33 -11.46 -2.43
CA LYS A 91 35.77 -11.42 -1.06
C LYS A 91 35.54 -9.95 -0.64
N PRO A 92 34.46 -9.59 0.08
CA PRO A 92 33.35 -10.40 0.62
C PRO A 92 32.03 -10.34 -0.21
N GLN A 93 31.22 -11.41 -0.10
CA GLN A 93 29.86 -11.49 -0.66
C GLN A 93 28.81 -11.27 0.44
N PHE A 94 27.85 -10.41 0.19
CA PHE A 94 26.71 -10.14 1.05
C PHE A 94 25.45 -10.78 0.48
N PHE A 95 24.76 -11.55 1.32
CA PHE A 95 23.48 -12.16 0.99
C PHE A 95 22.37 -11.34 1.60
N LEU A 96 21.48 -10.81 0.76
CA LEU A 96 20.27 -10.14 1.23
C LEU A 96 19.10 -11.13 1.14
N ASP A 97 18.56 -11.50 2.31
CA ASP A 97 17.39 -12.38 2.43
C ASP A 97 16.07 -11.60 2.21
N ASN A 98 14.96 -12.30 2.07
CA ASN A 98 13.60 -11.76 1.95
C ASN A 98 13.30 -10.92 0.69
N ARG A 99 13.93 -11.26 -0.44
CA ARG A 99 13.51 -10.74 -1.75
C ARG A 99 12.72 -11.78 -2.52
N THR A 100 11.58 -11.38 -3.08
CA THR A 100 10.80 -12.22 -4.00
C THR A 100 11.27 -12.00 -5.43
N HIS A 101 11.73 -13.05 -6.11
CA HIS A 101 12.00 -13.05 -7.54
C HIS A 101 11.03 -14.01 -8.22
N ALA A 102 10.27 -13.54 -9.22
CA ALA A 102 9.24 -14.32 -9.91
C ALA A 102 8.20 -14.98 -8.97
N GLY A 103 7.86 -14.34 -7.85
CA GLY A 103 6.87 -14.85 -6.89
C GLY A 103 7.39 -15.92 -5.93
N ALA A 104 8.65 -16.34 -6.04
CA ALA A 104 9.30 -17.22 -5.08
C ALA A 104 10.25 -16.43 -4.16
N PRO A 105 10.34 -16.78 -2.86
CA PRO A 105 11.37 -16.24 -1.99
C PRO A 105 12.76 -16.67 -2.50
N GLY A 106 13.71 -15.74 -2.53
CA GLY A 106 15.08 -15.99 -2.99
C GLY A 106 16.08 -14.97 -2.44
N TYR A 107 17.34 -15.18 -2.79
CA TYR A 107 18.46 -14.34 -2.35
C TYR A 107 18.93 -13.44 -3.49
N TRP A 108 19.22 -12.18 -3.18
CA TRP A 108 20.05 -11.34 -4.04
C TRP A 108 21.48 -11.38 -3.51
N ILE A 109 22.42 -11.73 -4.37
CA ILE A 109 23.85 -11.79 -4.05
C ILE A 109 24.46 -10.45 -4.44
N TYR A 110 25.02 -9.74 -3.46
CA TYR A 110 25.78 -8.52 -3.69
C TYR A 110 27.26 -8.81 -3.45
N GLN A 111 28.11 -8.48 -4.41
CA GLN A 111 29.56 -8.59 -4.29
C GLN A 111 30.15 -7.19 -4.46
N LEU A 112 31.06 -6.79 -3.56
CA LEU A 112 31.76 -5.50 -3.69
C LEU A 112 32.64 -5.49 -4.95
N PHE A 113 32.67 -4.36 -5.62
CA PHE A 113 33.35 -4.06 -6.88
C PHE A 113 34.42 -2.97 -6.71
#